data_AF-A0A7T8JT58-F1
#
_entry.id   AF-A0A7T8JT58-F1
#
_cell.length_a   1.000
_cell.length_b   1.000
_cell.length_c   1.000
_cell.angle_alpha   90.00
_cell.angle_beta   90.00
_cell.angle_gamma   90.00
#
_symmetry.space_group_name_H-M   'P 1'
#
loop_
_entity.id
_entity.type
_entity.pdbx_description
1 polymer ?
#
loop_
_entity_poly.entity_id
_entity_poly.type
_entity_poly.pdbx_seq_one_letter_code
_entity_poly.pdbx_strand_id
1 'polypeptide(L)'
;MESARLLESEDFPLAFLRRGHTMRISKEDDESGLHATPWRHLERMKTVSVALVVCLNVGVDPPDVSKTSPCAQLEAWVDPSLLNPTRALHLIGSSLQKQYERWQPRARYRQSLDPTVEEVRRLSTALRKSAREERPTANGEIWVFNRNFTQYIPLSLYDLQAWMGSPSLFVYDCSNAGIIAVL
;
A
#
# COMPACT_ATOMS: atom_id res chain seq x y z
N MET A 1 -32.38 -68.54 -34.34
CA MET A 1 -33.17 -67.81 -33.33
C MET A 1 -32.29 -66.66 -32.83
N GLU A 2 -31.94 -65.74 -33.72
CA GLU A 2 -30.83 -64.79 -33.50
C GLU A 2 -31.03 -63.51 -34.33
N SER A 3 -32.23 -62.94 -34.27
CA SER A 3 -32.59 -61.78 -35.09
C SER A 3 -33.37 -60.70 -34.33
N ALA A 4 -33.52 -60.84 -33.01
CA ALA A 4 -34.31 -59.92 -32.19
C ALA A 4 -33.56 -59.34 -30.97
N ARG A 5 -32.21 -59.30 -31.00
CA ARG A 5 -31.38 -58.75 -29.91
C ARG A 5 -30.67 -57.42 -30.22
N LEU A 6 -30.96 -56.78 -31.37
CA LEU A 6 -30.29 -55.55 -31.79
C LEU A 6 -31.18 -54.28 -31.71
N LEU A 7 -32.39 -54.37 -31.14
CA LEU A 7 -33.34 -53.25 -31.10
C LEU A 7 -33.52 -52.60 -29.71
N GLU A 8 -32.74 -52.99 -28.70
CA GLU A 8 -32.79 -52.44 -27.34
C GLU A 8 -31.41 -51.95 -26.87
N SER A 9 -30.72 -51.14 -27.67
CA SER A 9 -29.59 -50.36 -27.17
C SER A 9 -29.97 -48.88 -27.17
N GLU A 10 -30.05 -48.27 -25.98
CA GLU A 10 -30.27 -46.82 -25.82
C GLU A 10 -29.08 -45.97 -26.33
N ASP A 11 -28.00 -46.60 -26.81
CA ASP A 11 -26.75 -45.97 -27.24
C ASP A 11 -26.65 -45.76 -28.76
N PHE A 12 -27.73 -45.35 -29.42
CA PHE A 12 -27.64 -44.88 -30.80
C PHE A 12 -27.31 -43.38 -30.82
N PRO A 13 -26.20 -42.93 -31.42
CA PRO A 13 -25.88 -41.51 -31.47
C PRO A 13 -26.88 -40.80 -32.38
N LEU A 14 -27.86 -40.14 -31.77
CA LEU A 14 -28.90 -39.42 -32.48
C LEU A 14 -28.33 -38.13 -33.11
N ALA A 15 -28.26 -38.12 -34.44
CA ALA A 15 -27.86 -36.94 -35.19
C ALA A 15 -28.91 -35.83 -35.07
N PHE A 16 -28.46 -34.57 -35.14
CA PHE A 16 -29.33 -33.37 -35.17
C PHE A 16 -30.20 -33.10 -33.93
N LEU A 17 -29.90 -33.72 -32.78
CA LEU A 17 -30.60 -33.47 -31.50
C LEU A 17 -29.88 -32.53 -30.53
N ARG A 18 -28.69 -32.05 -30.90
CA ARG A 18 -27.96 -31.03 -30.10
C ARG A 18 -28.74 -29.72 -30.04
N ARG A 19 -28.55 -28.94 -28.97
CA ARG A 19 -29.23 -27.64 -28.74
C ARG A 19 -29.23 -26.72 -29.97
N GLY A 20 -28.12 -26.65 -30.71
CA GLY A 20 -28.03 -25.80 -31.91
C GLY A 20 -28.92 -26.23 -33.09
N HIS A 21 -29.46 -27.46 -33.06
CA HIS A 21 -30.37 -27.99 -34.08
C HIS A 21 -31.83 -27.98 -33.63
N THR A 22 -32.07 -28.14 -32.32
CA THR A 22 -33.42 -28.26 -31.74
C THR A 22 -33.98 -26.92 -31.24
N MET A 23 -33.11 -25.98 -30.85
CA MET A 23 -33.53 -24.65 -30.43
C MET A 23 -33.43 -23.67 -31.60
N ARG A 24 -34.39 -22.74 -31.67
CA ARG A 24 -34.34 -21.62 -32.60
C ARG A 24 -33.17 -20.73 -32.21
N ILE A 25 -32.19 -20.57 -33.10
CA ILE A 25 -31.06 -19.66 -32.90
C ILE A 25 -31.59 -18.23 -33.00
N SER A 26 -31.98 -17.65 -31.86
CA SER A 26 -32.10 -16.20 -31.71
C SER A 26 -30.74 -15.65 -31.34
N LYS A 27 -30.40 -14.45 -31.84
CA LYS A 27 -29.43 -13.63 -31.09
C LYS A 27 -30.11 -13.39 -29.75
N GLU A 28 -29.54 -13.89 -28.67
CA GLU A 28 -29.89 -13.36 -27.36
C GLU A 28 -29.65 -11.85 -27.50
N ASP A 29 -30.71 -11.06 -27.33
CA ASP A 29 -30.54 -9.64 -27.15
C ASP A 29 -29.68 -9.53 -25.89
N ASP A 30 -28.38 -9.29 -26.10
CA ASP A 30 -27.39 -9.06 -25.06
C ASP A 30 -27.83 -7.78 -24.33
N GLU A 31 -28.85 -7.85 -23.48
CA GLU A 31 -29.04 -6.89 -22.39
C GLU A 31 -27.84 -6.94 -21.41
N SER A 32 -27.06 -8.02 -21.48
CA SER A 32 -25.70 -8.14 -20.94
C SER A 32 -24.70 -7.15 -21.57
N GLY A 33 -24.95 -6.65 -22.79
CA GLY A 33 -24.15 -5.63 -23.47
C GLY A 33 -24.31 -4.23 -22.84
N LEU A 34 -25.43 -3.97 -22.15
CA LEU A 34 -25.61 -2.79 -21.31
C LEU A 34 -24.85 -2.91 -19.96
N HIS A 35 -24.49 -4.13 -19.56
CA HIS A 35 -23.72 -4.44 -18.36
C HIS A 35 -22.30 -4.95 -18.68
N ALA A 36 -21.69 -4.44 -19.76
CA ALA A 36 -20.26 -4.65 -19.98
C ALA A 36 -19.48 -4.05 -18.82
N THR A 37 -18.94 -4.91 -17.93
CA THR A 37 -18.12 -4.44 -16.82
C THR A 37 -16.92 -3.69 -17.40
N PRO A 38 -16.72 -2.40 -17.06
CA PRO A 38 -15.62 -1.64 -17.63
C PRO A 38 -14.30 -2.22 -17.15
N TRP A 39 -13.68 -3.03 -18.00
CA TRP A 39 -12.39 -3.69 -17.74
C TRP A 39 -11.20 -2.74 -17.91
N ARG A 40 -11.43 -1.54 -18.45
CA ARG A 40 -10.42 -0.50 -18.61
C ARG A 40 -10.42 0.42 -17.41
N HIS A 41 -9.26 0.58 -16.78
CA HIS A 41 -9.05 1.67 -15.82
C HIS A 41 -9.22 3.02 -16.53
N LEU A 42 -10.20 3.81 -16.08
CA LEU A 42 -10.49 5.14 -16.62
C LEU A 42 -9.37 6.13 -16.28
N GLU A 43 -8.76 5.99 -15.09
CA GLU A 43 -7.72 6.88 -14.60
C GLU A 43 -6.41 6.13 -14.31
N ARG A 44 -5.30 6.64 -14.86
CA ARG A 44 -3.96 6.11 -14.61
C ARG A 44 -3.28 6.97 -13.55
N MET A 45 -3.44 6.59 -12.28
CA MET A 45 -2.75 7.24 -11.17
C MET A 45 -1.24 6.97 -11.22
N LYS A 46 -0.45 7.97 -10.86
CA LYS A 46 1.01 7.86 -10.72
C LYS A 46 1.47 8.62 -9.49
N THR A 47 2.32 7.97 -8.70
CA THR A 47 2.99 8.63 -7.57
C THR A 47 4.09 9.56 -8.09
N VAL A 48 3.93 10.86 -7.88
CA VAL A 48 4.88 11.89 -8.33
C VAL A 48 5.90 12.25 -7.25
N SER A 49 5.51 12.13 -5.99
CA SER A 49 6.30 12.56 -4.84
C SER A 49 6.24 11.50 -3.73
N VAL A 50 7.36 11.31 -3.02
CA VAL A 50 7.47 10.39 -1.89
C VAL A 50 8.15 11.12 -0.73
N ALA A 51 7.51 11.11 0.44
CA ALA A 51 8.12 11.50 1.71
C ALA A 51 8.57 10.24 2.45
N LEU A 52 9.83 10.21 2.87
CA LEU A 52 10.38 9.18 3.75
C LEU A 52 10.64 9.82 5.11
N VAL A 53 9.77 9.52 6.08
CA VAL A 53 9.90 9.96 7.47
C VAL A 53 10.43 8.79 8.27
N VAL A 54 11.64 8.93 8.81
CA VAL A 54 12.35 7.88 9.55
C VAL A 54 12.55 8.38 10.98
N CYS A 55 11.91 7.72 11.95
CA CYS A 55 11.99 8.05 13.37
C CYS A 55 12.64 6.89 14.13
N LEU A 56 13.97 6.84 14.18
CA LEU A 56 14.72 5.74 14.78
C LEU A 56 15.42 6.13 16.09
N ASN A 57 15.88 7.38 16.23
CA ASN A 57 16.72 7.84 17.35
C ASN A 57 17.79 6.80 17.73
N VAL A 58 18.66 6.50 16.76
CA VAL A 58 19.58 5.36 16.81
C VAL A 58 20.36 5.30 18.12
N GLY A 59 20.29 4.15 18.79
CA GLY A 59 20.97 3.89 20.07
C GLY A 59 20.12 4.17 21.30
N VAL A 60 18.89 4.69 21.14
CA VAL A 60 17.94 4.91 22.22
C VAL A 60 16.68 4.09 21.95
N ASP A 61 16.42 3.12 22.83
CA ASP A 61 15.21 2.31 22.72
C ASP A 61 13.99 3.09 23.23
N PRO A 62 12.83 2.99 22.55
CA PRO A 62 11.60 3.57 23.06
C PRO A 62 11.21 2.92 24.39
N PRO A 63 10.67 3.68 25.35
CA PRO A 63 10.39 3.20 26.71
C PRO A 63 9.36 2.07 26.78
N ASP A 64 8.57 1.89 25.72
CA ASP A 64 7.45 0.95 25.67
C ASP A 64 7.82 -0.42 25.08
N VAL A 65 9.08 -0.62 24.66
CA VAL A 65 9.51 -1.86 23.98
C VAL A 65 10.70 -2.48 24.71
N SER A 66 10.48 -3.65 25.32
CA SER A 66 11.58 -4.49 25.81
C SER A 66 12.14 -5.34 24.66
N LYS A 67 13.40 -5.11 24.28
CA LYS A 67 14.08 -5.91 23.25
C LYS A 67 14.44 -7.30 23.80
N THR A 68 14.16 -8.34 23.02
CA THR A 68 14.65 -9.70 23.32
C THR A 68 16.15 -9.81 23.05
N SER A 69 16.82 -10.78 23.68
CA SER A 69 18.22 -11.12 23.36
C SER A 69 18.28 -12.53 22.75
N PRO A 70 18.60 -12.69 21.45
CA PRO A 70 18.90 -11.64 20.46
C PRO A 70 17.65 -10.88 19.95
N CYS A 71 17.86 -9.69 19.39
CA CYS A 71 16.84 -8.90 18.69
C CYS A 71 17.20 -8.73 17.21
N ALA A 72 16.22 -8.37 16.38
CA ALA A 72 16.48 -7.91 15.02
C ALA A 72 17.25 -6.58 15.06
N GLN A 73 18.33 -6.47 14.30
CA GLN A 73 19.25 -5.33 14.36
C GLN A 73 19.40 -4.58 13.04
N LEU A 74 19.01 -5.17 11.90
CA LEU A 74 19.20 -4.54 10.59
C LEU A 74 18.03 -3.62 10.27
N GLU A 75 18.36 -2.38 9.91
CA GLU A 75 17.41 -1.36 9.43
C GLU A 75 17.73 -1.00 7.99
N ALA A 76 16.80 -1.22 7.06
CA ALA A 76 17.03 -1.05 5.62
C ALA A 76 18.32 -1.73 5.11
N TRP A 77 18.63 -2.92 5.64
CA TRP A 77 19.85 -3.70 5.38
C TRP A 77 21.15 -3.06 5.87
N VAL A 78 21.06 -2.12 6.83
CA VAL A 78 22.20 -1.49 7.50
C VAL A 78 22.16 -1.87 8.96
N ASP A 79 23.30 -2.29 9.51
CA ASP A 79 23.44 -2.48 10.96
C ASP A 79 23.80 -1.13 11.62
N PRO A 80 22.89 -0.54 12.41
CA PRO A 80 23.15 0.73 13.08
C PRO A 80 24.17 0.62 14.21
N SER A 81 24.40 -0.57 14.77
CA SER A 81 25.32 -0.76 15.91
C SER A 81 26.80 -0.63 15.53
N LEU A 82 27.12 -0.82 14.24
CA LEU A 82 28.48 -0.75 13.71
C LEU A 82 28.91 0.68 13.33
N LEU A 83 28.02 1.66 13.47
CA LEU A 83 28.19 3.01 12.97
C LEU A 83 27.87 4.03 14.07
N ASN A 84 28.35 5.26 13.91
CA ASN A 84 27.86 6.34 14.75
C ASN A 84 26.36 6.62 14.44
N PRO A 85 25.54 6.97 15.44
CA PRO A 85 24.08 7.12 15.27
C PRO A 85 23.67 8.01 14.09
N THR A 86 24.31 9.18 13.95
CA THR A 86 24.01 10.14 12.88
C THR A 86 24.31 9.57 11.49
N ARG A 87 25.45 8.90 11.32
CA ARG A 87 25.84 8.26 10.05
C ARG A 87 24.98 7.05 9.75
N ALA A 88 24.64 6.26 10.76
CA ALA A 88 23.72 5.13 10.63
C ALA A 88 22.37 5.62 10.06
N LEU A 89 21.78 6.64 10.69
CA LEU A 89 20.51 7.22 10.27
C LEU A 89 20.53 7.72 8.82
N HIS A 90 21.59 8.43 8.42
CA HIS A 90 21.75 8.88 7.03
C HIS A 90 21.90 7.73 6.03
N LEU A 91 22.64 6.67 6.37
CA LEU A 91 22.81 5.50 5.51
C LEU A 91 21.51 4.69 5.38
N ILE A 92 20.77 4.53 6.48
CA ILE A 92 19.45 3.90 6.50
C ILE A 92 18.50 4.67 5.59
N GLY A 93 18.41 6.00 5.76
CA GLY A 93 17.58 6.87 4.91
C GLY A 93 17.95 6.77 3.41
N SER A 94 19.24 6.78 3.09
CA SER A 94 19.73 6.62 1.70
C SER A 94 19.43 5.22 1.13
N SER A 95 19.62 4.16 1.91
CA SER A 95 19.31 2.79 1.51
C SER A 95 17.81 2.64 1.23
N LEU A 96 16.96 3.15 2.13
CA LEU A 96 15.51 3.12 2.00
C LEU A 96 15.04 3.86 0.73
N GLN A 97 15.60 5.04 0.46
CA GLN A 97 15.31 5.77 -0.77
C GLN A 97 15.65 4.94 -2.01
N LYS A 98 16.85 4.36 -2.09
CA LYS A 98 17.26 3.51 -3.22
C LYS A 98 16.33 2.32 -3.43
N GLN A 99 15.84 1.71 -2.34
CA GLN A 99 14.89 0.60 -2.41
C GLN A 99 13.56 1.04 -3.05
N TYR A 100 13.02 2.20 -2.69
CA TYR A 100 11.81 2.72 -3.31
C TYR A 100 12.03 3.24 -4.73
N GLU A 101 13.18 3.84 -5.02
CA GLU A 101 13.55 4.30 -6.37
C GLU A 101 13.57 3.17 -7.38
N ARG A 102 13.89 1.94 -6.95
CA ARG A 102 13.80 0.73 -7.79
C ARG A 102 12.38 0.51 -8.33
N TRP A 103 11.35 0.82 -7.53
CA TRP A 103 9.95 0.65 -7.90
C TRP A 103 9.37 1.87 -8.63
N GLN A 104 9.76 3.09 -8.24
CA GLN A 104 9.30 4.33 -8.88
C GLN A 104 10.45 5.35 -9.07
N PRO A 105 11.31 5.17 -10.08
CA PRO A 105 12.52 5.98 -10.25
C PRO A 105 12.24 7.45 -10.63
N ARG A 106 11.04 7.76 -11.12
CA ARG A 106 10.67 9.11 -11.61
C ARG A 106 10.01 9.98 -10.53
N ALA A 107 9.76 9.44 -9.34
CA ALA A 107 9.20 10.22 -8.25
C ALA A 107 10.26 11.13 -7.60
N ARG A 108 9.79 12.21 -6.99
CA ARG A 108 10.62 13.13 -6.21
C ARG A 108 10.66 12.64 -4.77
N TYR A 109 11.81 12.13 -4.35
CA TYR A 109 12.03 11.64 -2.98
C TYR A 109 12.48 12.78 -2.07
N ARG A 110 11.91 12.83 -0.87
CA ARG A 110 12.35 13.72 0.21
C ARG A 110 12.46 12.93 1.51
N GLN A 111 13.63 12.96 2.13
CA GLN A 111 13.89 12.31 3.41
C GLN A 111 13.73 13.31 4.56
N SER A 112 13.22 12.82 5.67
CA SER A 112 13.12 13.51 6.95
C SER A 112 13.56 12.53 8.02
N LEU A 113 14.75 12.75 8.58
CA LEU A 113 15.41 11.83 9.50
C LEU A 113 15.30 12.38 10.92
N ASP A 114 14.70 11.60 11.81
CA ASP A 114 14.24 11.99 13.15
C ASP A 114 13.57 13.38 13.18
N PRO A 115 12.49 13.62 12.40
CA PRO A 115 11.92 14.95 12.34
C PRO A 115 11.07 15.31 13.54
N THR A 116 10.93 16.62 13.72
CA THR A 116 9.91 17.23 14.57
C THR A 116 8.56 17.34 13.86
N VAL A 117 7.47 17.51 14.63
CA VAL A 117 6.11 17.75 14.07
C VAL A 117 6.11 18.86 13.02
N GLU A 118 6.81 19.96 13.28
CA GLU A 118 6.86 21.11 12.38
C GLU A 118 7.61 20.79 11.07
N GLU A 119 8.62 19.94 11.11
CA GLU A 119 9.32 19.48 9.91
C GLU A 119 8.45 18.52 9.09
N VAL A 120 7.72 17.61 9.73
CA VAL A 120 6.73 16.74 9.07
C VAL A 120 5.64 17.57 8.41
N ARG A 121 5.15 18.61 9.08
CA ARG A 121 4.17 19.56 8.53
C ARG A 121 4.71 20.28 7.29
N ARG A 122 5.92 20.85 7.38
CA ARG A 122 6.57 21.55 6.26
C ARG A 122 6.82 20.63 5.07
N LEU A 123 7.26 19.40 5.33
CA LEU A 123 7.47 18.40 4.30
C LEU A 123 6.16 18.05 3.58
N SER A 124 5.12 17.71 4.34
CA SER A 124 3.81 17.30 3.83
C SER A 124 3.18 18.40 2.99
N THR A 125 3.14 19.62 3.53
CA THR A 125 2.60 20.79 2.82
C THR A 125 3.42 21.16 1.58
N ALA A 126 4.75 20.97 1.59
CA ALA A 126 5.59 21.26 0.44
C ALA A 126 5.38 20.26 -0.71
N LEU A 127 5.11 18.98 -0.42
CA LEU A 127 4.78 17.99 -1.44
C LEU A 127 3.38 18.18 -2.03
N ARG A 128 2.51 18.88 -1.30
CA ARG A 128 1.10 19.07 -1.65
C ARG A 128 0.78 20.21 -2.61
N LYS A 129 1.71 21.12 -2.92
CA LYS A 129 1.46 22.31 -3.79
C LYS A 129 0.87 22.04 -5.20
N SER A 130 0.56 20.79 -5.57
CA SER A 130 0.03 20.37 -6.87
C SER A 130 -1.31 19.61 -6.86
N ALA A 131 -2.00 19.39 -5.73
CA ALA A 131 -3.18 18.49 -5.69
C ALA A 131 -4.42 19.07 -4.98
N ARG A 132 -5.60 18.86 -5.59
CA ARG A 132 -6.93 19.37 -5.17
C ARG A 132 -7.42 18.73 -3.88
N GLU A 133 -8.04 19.56 -3.04
CA GLU A 133 -8.51 19.23 -1.68
C GLU A 133 -9.65 18.21 -1.65
N GLU A 134 -9.43 17.11 -0.93
CA GLU A 134 -10.51 16.37 -0.26
C GLU A 134 -10.11 16.16 1.19
N ARG A 135 -11.11 16.15 2.07
CA ARG A 135 -10.95 16.07 3.52
C ARG A 135 -11.26 14.67 4.04
N PRO A 136 -10.44 14.13 4.94
CA PRO A 136 -10.71 12.85 5.57
C PRO A 136 -11.04 12.94 7.07
N THR A 137 -11.75 11.91 7.53
CA THR A 137 -12.29 11.71 8.89
C THR A 137 -11.33 10.89 9.78
N ALA A 138 -11.61 10.83 11.09
CA ALA A 138 -10.59 10.78 12.14
C ALA A 138 -10.59 9.50 13.01
N ASN A 139 -9.39 8.98 13.37
CA ASN A 139 -8.73 9.20 14.67
C ASN A 139 -7.62 8.16 14.93
N GLY A 140 -6.36 8.45 14.61
CA GLY A 140 -5.20 7.73 15.13
C GLY A 140 -4.04 8.71 15.35
N GLU A 141 -3.03 8.32 16.13
CA GLU A 141 -1.86 9.15 16.43
C GLU A 141 -0.57 8.39 16.10
N ILE A 142 0.42 9.11 15.57
CA ILE A 142 1.79 8.63 15.40
C ILE A 142 2.73 9.48 16.26
N TRP A 143 3.87 8.93 16.64
CA TRP A 143 4.82 9.62 17.52
C TRP A 143 6.04 10.11 16.75
N VAL A 144 6.40 11.37 16.96
CA VAL A 144 7.60 12.01 16.38
C VAL A 144 8.44 12.66 17.50
N PHE A 145 9.64 13.16 17.19
CA PHE A 145 10.51 13.72 18.22
C PHE A 145 10.24 15.21 18.48
N ASN A 146 10.54 15.65 19.70
CA ASN A 146 10.73 17.08 19.97
C ASN A 146 12.11 17.55 19.45
N ARG A 147 12.34 18.88 19.43
CA ARG A 147 13.60 19.46 18.91
C ARG A 147 14.88 18.97 19.60
N ASN A 148 14.75 18.51 20.85
CA ASN A 148 15.87 18.08 21.67
C ASN A 148 16.02 16.56 21.72
N PHE A 149 15.19 15.80 20.98
CA PHE A 149 15.18 14.32 20.97
C PHE A 149 14.99 13.68 22.35
N THR A 150 14.30 14.37 23.26
CA THR A 150 14.08 13.89 24.64
C THR A 150 12.69 13.31 24.86
N GLN A 151 11.72 13.67 24.01
CA GLN A 151 10.32 13.28 24.18
C GLN A 151 9.71 12.90 22.84
N TYR A 152 8.86 11.89 22.89
CA TYR A 152 7.91 11.58 21.83
C TYR A 152 6.74 12.56 21.92
N ILE A 153 6.39 13.19 20.81
CA ILE A 153 5.29 14.12 20.64
C ILE A 153 4.22 13.46 19.78
N PRO A 154 2.96 13.40 20.23
CA PRO A 154 1.88 12.83 19.44
C PRO A 154 1.57 13.74 18.24
N LEU A 155 1.40 13.12 17.08
CA LEU A 155 0.97 13.73 15.84
C LEU A 155 -0.32 13.05 15.39
N SER A 156 -1.39 13.83 15.29
CA SER A 156 -2.68 13.36 14.80
C SER A 156 -2.61 12.98 13.32
N LEU A 157 -3.15 11.80 12.98
CA LEU A 157 -3.32 11.37 11.59
C LEU A 157 -4.25 12.31 10.83
N TYR A 158 -5.24 12.90 11.50
CA TYR A 158 -6.13 13.88 10.88
C TYR A 158 -5.34 15.09 10.35
N ASP A 159 -4.41 15.61 11.16
CA ASP A 159 -3.56 16.73 10.75
C ASP A 159 -2.61 16.33 9.61
N LEU A 160 -1.97 15.17 9.73
CA LEU A 160 -1.08 14.65 8.68
C LEU A 160 -1.81 14.49 7.35
N GLN A 161 -3.01 13.91 7.39
CA GLN A 161 -3.82 13.68 6.21
C GLN A 161 -4.38 14.99 5.64
N ALA A 162 -4.72 15.97 6.48
CA ALA A 162 -5.04 17.32 6.05
C ALA A 162 -3.86 18.01 5.34
N TRP A 163 -2.61 17.77 5.79
CA TRP A 163 -1.41 18.32 5.14
C TRP A 163 -1.04 17.62 3.83
N MET A 164 -1.29 16.30 3.72
CA MET A 164 -0.97 15.48 2.54
C MET A 164 -2.08 15.47 1.47
N GLY A 165 -3.34 15.61 1.89
CA GLY A 165 -4.57 15.58 1.08
C GLY A 165 -4.77 14.32 0.21
N SER A 166 -5.77 14.34 -0.68
CA SER A 166 -6.12 13.23 -1.60
C SER A 166 -5.58 13.46 -3.03
N PRO A 167 -5.21 12.41 -3.80
CA PRO A 167 -4.98 11.03 -3.35
C PRO A 167 -3.59 10.88 -2.69
N SER A 168 -3.52 10.18 -1.57
CA SER A 168 -2.27 9.87 -0.87
C SER A 168 -2.23 8.41 -0.42
N LEU A 169 -1.00 7.86 -0.32
CA LEU A 169 -0.72 6.51 0.15
C LEU A 169 0.22 6.61 1.36
N PHE A 170 -0.10 5.88 2.42
CA PHE A 170 0.71 5.83 3.64
C PHE A 170 1.21 4.40 3.87
N VAL A 171 2.47 4.29 4.28
CA VAL A 171 3.09 3.02 4.68
C VAL A 171 3.65 3.23 6.09
N TYR A 172 3.15 2.47 7.04
CA TYR A 172 3.55 2.54 8.45
C TYR A 172 4.29 1.27 8.81
N ASP A 173 5.58 1.41 9.11
CA ASP A 173 6.44 0.36 9.63
C ASP A 173 6.74 0.67 11.10
N CYS A 174 5.84 0.22 11.98
CA CYS A 174 5.96 0.42 13.41
C CYS A 174 5.21 -0.68 14.17
N SER A 175 5.59 -0.91 15.43
CA SER A 175 4.82 -1.77 16.33
C SER A 175 3.36 -1.31 16.41
N ASN A 176 2.42 -2.25 16.41
CA ASN A 176 0.98 -1.98 16.48
C ASN A 176 0.43 -1.07 15.35
N ALA A 177 1.04 -1.07 14.16
CA ALA A 177 0.57 -0.31 13.00
C ALA A 177 -0.91 -0.56 12.62
N GLY A 178 -1.51 -1.68 13.04
CA GLY A 178 -2.94 -1.95 12.88
C GLY A 178 -3.85 -0.88 13.52
N ILE A 179 -3.40 -0.23 14.61
CA ILE A 179 -4.14 0.89 15.23
C ILE A 179 -4.23 2.07 14.27
N ILE A 180 -3.23 2.27 13.41
CA ILE A 180 -3.19 3.38 12.46
C ILE A 180 -4.11 3.11 11.26
N ALA A 181 -4.23 1.85 10.83
CA ALA A 181 -4.92 1.47 9.60
C ALA A 181 -6.43 1.18 9.77
N VAL A 182 -6.92 1.02 10.99
CA VAL A 182 -8.31 0.61 11.30
C VAL A 182 -9.26 1.81 11.48
N LEU A 183 -8.81 3.04 11.17
CA LEU A 183 -9.54 4.29 11.40
C LEU A 183 -9.79 5.08 10.12
#